data_AF-A0A075IE67-F1
#
_entry.id   AF-A0A075IE67-F1
#
_cell.length_a   1.000
_cell.length_b   1.000
_cell.length_c   1.000
_cell.angle_alpha   90.00
_cell.angle_beta   90.00
_cell.angle_gamma   90.00
#
_symmetry.space_group_name_H-M   'P 1'
#
loop_
_entity.id
_entity.type
_entity.pdbx_description
1 polymer ?
#
loop_
_entity_poly.entity_id
_entity_poly.type
_entity_poly.pdbx_seq_one_letter_code
_entity_poly.pdbx_strand_id
1 'polypeptide(L)'
;MITAGDFYNVMTAVVPLYVAMILAYGSVKWWKIFTPLQCSGINRFVALFAVPLLSFHFISGNNLYKMNLRFIAADTLQKLMVFALLAAWCRLSPRGSLEWTITIFSLSTLP
;
A
#
# COMPACT_ATOMS: atom_id res chain seq x y z
N MET A 1 12.18 7.55 23.96
CA MET A 1 10.74 7.72 24.24
C MET A 1 10.18 8.65 23.17
N ILE A 2 9.03 8.32 22.59
CA ILE A 2 8.37 9.16 21.57
C ILE A 2 8.05 10.51 22.22
N THR A 3 8.58 11.58 21.66
CA THR A 3 8.38 12.95 22.17
C THR A 3 7.05 13.48 21.66
N ALA A 4 6.42 14.43 22.35
CA ALA A 4 5.19 15.08 21.88
C ALA A 4 5.34 15.72 20.48
N GLY A 5 6.55 16.15 20.11
CA GLY A 5 6.87 16.62 18.76
C GLY A 5 6.81 15.53 17.68
N ASP A 6 7.24 14.30 18.00
CA ASP A 6 7.12 13.16 17.07
C ASP A 6 5.65 12.82 16.83
N PHE A 7 4.83 12.88 17.88
CA PHE A 7 3.38 12.69 17.76
C PHE A 7 2.71 13.76 16.90
N TYR A 8 3.11 15.03 17.05
CA TYR A 8 2.61 16.11 16.20
C TYR A 8 2.99 15.93 14.72
N ASN A 9 4.22 15.50 14.44
CA ASN A 9 4.68 15.20 13.08
C ASN A 9 3.89 14.05 12.45
N VAL A 10 3.60 13.00 13.23
CA VAL A 10 2.76 11.88 12.75
C VAL A 10 1.34 12.36 12.49
N MET A 11 0.73 13.12 13.40
CA MET A 11 -0.63 13.62 13.22
C MET A 11 -0.75 14.57 12.02
N THR A 12 0.19 15.49 11.83
CA THR A 12 0.17 16.41 10.69
C THR A 12 0.28 15.69 9.35
N ALA A 13 1.04 14.58 9.27
CA ALA A 13 1.13 13.76 8.07
C ALA A 13 -0.16 12.95 7.80
N VAL A 14 -0.84 12.51 8.86
CA VAL A 14 -1.92 11.52 8.78
C VAL A 14 -3.32 12.15 8.73
N VAL A 15 -3.52 13.28 9.40
CA VAL A 15 -4.82 13.98 9.47
C VAL A 15 -5.38 14.34 8.09
N PRO A 16 -4.61 14.93 7.14
CA PRO A 16 -5.16 15.29 5.83
C PRO A 16 -5.73 14.09 5.06
N LEU A 17 -5.09 12.92 5.19
CA LEU A 17 -5.52 11.68 4.55
C LEU A 17 -6.90 11.24 5.08
N TYR A 18 -7.05 11.18 6.41
CA TYR A 18 -8.31 10.78 7.03
C TYR A 18 -9.44 11.77 6.79
N VAL A 19 -9.15 13.07 6.82
CA VAL A 19 -10.13 14.11 6.49
C VAL A 19 -10.64 13.92 5.07
N ALA A 20 -9.76 13.70 4.10
CA ALA A 20 -10.15 13.45 2.71
C ALA A 20 -11.03 12.19 2.58
N MET A 21 -10.67 11.08 3.25
CA MET A 21 -11.45 9.84 3.24
C MET A 21 -12.86 10.01 3.84
N ILE A 22 -12.98 10.72 4.97
CA ILE A 22 -14.26 10.99 5.63
C ILE A 22 -15.15 11.87 4.75
N LEU A 23 -14.60 12.92 4.14
CA LEU A 23 -15.34 13.79 3.22
C LEU A 23 -15.83 13.03 2.00
N ALA A 24 -15.00 12.18 1.41
CA ALA A 24 -15.39 11.32 0.30
C ALA A 24 -16.56 10.39 0.71
N TYR A 25 -16.48 9.76 1.88
CA TYR A 25 -17.53 8.89 2.40
C TYR A 25 -18.83 9.64 2.69
N GLY A 26 -18.76 10.80 3.35
CA GLY A 26 -19.91 11.66 3.65
C GLY A 26 -20.61 12.16 2.39
N SER A 27 -19.83 12.51 1.35
CA SER A 27 -20.34 12.95 0.05
C SER A 27 -21.19 11.88 -0.65
N VAL A 28 -20.75 10.61 -0.59
CA VAL A 28 -21.48 9.48 -1.19
C VAL A 28 -22.69 9.09 -0.34
N LYS A 29 -22.53 9.00 0.99
CA LYS A 29 -23.56 8.46 1.90
C LYS A 29 -24.67 9.45 2.22
N TRP A 30 -24.34 10.69 2.55
CA TRP A 30 -25.32 11.67 3.05
C TRP A 30 -25.76 12.67 1.98
N TRP A 31 -24.84 13.15 1.15
CA TRP A 31 -25.17 14.13 0.11
C TRP A 31 -25.54 13.52 -1.25
N LYS A 32 -25.28 12.21 -1.48
CA LYS A 32 -25.53 11.50 -2.75
C LYS A 32 -25.03 12.25 -4.00
N ILE A 33 -23.97 13.05 -3.87
CA ILE A 33 -23.43 13.88 -4.96
C ILE A 33 -22.82 12.98 -6.05
N PHE A 34 -22.27 11.83 -5.66
CA PHE A 34 -21.65 10.88 -6.57
C PHE A 34 -22.48 9.61 -6.69
N THR A 35 -22.77 9.24 -7.94
CA THR A 35 -23.34 7.92 -8.26
C THR A 35 -22.25 6.84 -8.21
N PRO A 36 -22.60 5.56 -7.94
CA PRO A 36 -21.62 4.47 -7.88
C PRO A 36 -20.81 4.30 -9.18
N LEU A 37 -21.42 4.62 -10.34
CA LEU A 37 -20.75 4.65 -11.64
C LEU A 37 -19.67 5.75 -11.71
N GLN A 38 -19.94 6.94 -11.18
CA GLN A 38 -18.96 8.04 -11.12
C GLN A 38 -17.82 7.72 -10.15
N CYS A 39 -18.11 7.14 -8.97
CA CYS A 39 -17.06 6.69 -8.05
C CYS A 39 -16.16 5.62 -8.67
N SER A 40 -16.73 4.66 -9.41
CA SER A 40 -15.96 3.66 -10.14
C SER A 40 -15.10 4.29 -11.24
N GLY A 41 -15.65 5.27 -11.98
CA GLY A 41 -14.91 6.06 -12.96
C GLY A 41 -13.72 6.81 -12.36
N ILE A 42 -13.91 7.46 -11.21
CA ILE A 42 -12.85 8.15 -10.46
C ILE A 42 -11.78 7.14 -10.02
N ASN A 43 -12.17 5.99 -9.45
CA ASN A 43 -11.23 4.98 -9.00
C ASN A 43 -10.39 4.42 -10.17
N ARG A 44 -11.02 4.21 -11.33
CA ARG A 44 -10.33 3.78 -12.55
C ARG A 44 -9.37 4.85 -13.09
N PHE A 45 -9.75 6.13 -13.04
CA PHE A 45 -8.87 7.23 -13.42
C PHE A 45 -7.65 7.32 -12.50
N VAL A 46 -7.86 7.23 -11.19
CA VAL A 46 -6.78 7.24 -10.19
C VAL A 46 -5.83 6.06 -10.43
N ALA A 47 -6.36 4.86 -10.63
CA ALA A 47 -5.57 3.66 -10.87
C ALA A 47 -4.74 3.73 -12.17
N LEU A 48 -5.28 4.31 -13.24
CA LEU A 48 -4.62 4.36 -14.55
C LEU A 48 -3.65 5.54 -14.72
N PHE A 49 -3.93 6.69 -14.10
CA PHE A 49 -3.15 7.91 -14.32
C PHE A 49 -2.43 8.39 -13.07
N ALA A 50 -3.14 8.56 -11.96
CA ALA A 50 -2.55 9.15 -10.76
C ALA A 50 -1.52 8.22 -10.11
N VAL A 51 -1.84 6.92 -9.97
CA VAL A 51 -0.94 5.95 -9.33
C VAL A 51 0.38 5.80 -10.10
N PRO A 52 0.39 5.60 -11.44
CA PRO A 52 1.64 5.53 -12.19
C PRO A 52 2.44 6.83 -12.18
N LEU A 53 1.79 7.99 -12.32
CA LEU A 53 2.47 9.29 -12.30
C LEU A 53 3.10 9.60 -10.95
N LEU A 54 2.37 9.34 -9.86
CA LEU A 54 2.89 9.50 -8.51
C LEU A 54 4.07 8.56 -8.27
N SER A 55 3.96 7.31 -8.72
CA SER A 55 5.06 6.34 -8.66
C SER A 55 6.28 6.84 -9.43
N PHE A 56 6.10 7.36 -10.65
CA PHE A 56 7.19 7.95 -11.43
C PHE A 56 7.82 9.16 -10.73
N HIS A 57 7.02 10.05 -10.16
CA HIS A 57 7.51 11.22 -9.42
C HIS A 57 8.34 10.80 -8.20
N PHE A 58 7.88 9.80 -7.44
CA PHE A 58 8.65 9.27 -6.31
C PHE A 58 9.92 8.56 -6.76
N ILE A 59 9.87 7.75 -7.82
CA ILE A 59 11.05 7.00 -8.31
C ILE A 59 12.09 7.94 -8.92
N SER A 60 11.66 8.92 -9.71
CA SER A 60 12.56 9.89 -10.36
C SER A 60 13.21 10.87 -9.38
N GLY A 61 12.49 11.27 -8.32
CA GLY A 61 13.04 12.11 -7.26
C GLY A 61 13.94 11.36 -6.27
N ASN A 62 13.91 10.03 -6.25
CA ASN A 62 14.65 9.22 -5.28
C ASN A 62 15.93 8.67 -5.90
N ASN A 63 17.08 9.13 -5.40
CA ASN A 63 18.39 8.72 -5.90
C ASN A 63 18.73 7.32 -5.36
N LEU A 64 18.44 6.27 -6.15
CA LEU A 64 18.63 4.86 -5.78
C LEU A 64 20.06 4.55 -5.29
N TYR A 65 21.06 5.30 -5.75
CA TYR A 65 22.47 5.10 -5.36
C TYR A 65 22.81 5.64 -3.97
N LYS A 66 22.02 6.57 -3.43
CA LYS A 66 22.20 7.14 -2.09
C LYS A 66 21.28 6.49 -1.05
N MET A 67 20.39 5.61 -1.49
CA MET A 67 19.48 4.88 -0.63
C MET A 67 20.23 3.78 0.12
N ASN A 68 19.80 3.48 1.35
CA ASN A 68 20.51 2.55 2.22
C ASN A 68 20.39 1.12 1.66
N LEU A 69 21.36 0.67 0.86
CA LEU A 69 21.35 -0.62 0.15
C LEU A 69 21.11 -1.80 1.10
N ARG A 70 21.54 -1.69 2.36
CA ARG A 70 21.29 -2.71 3.41
C ARG A 70 19.80 -2.85 3.73
N PHE A 71 19.06 -1.74 3.76
CA PHE A 71 17.63 -1.75 4.01
C PHE A 71 16.87 -2.37 2.85
N ILE A 72 17.25 -2.03 1.61
CA ILE A 72 16.69 -2.64 0.39
C ILE A 72 17.00 -4.14 0.32
N ALA A 73 18.24 -4.51 0.63
CA ALA A 73 18.65 -5.92 0.66
C ALA A 73 17.90 -6.70 1.75
N ALA A 74 17.66 -6.10 2.91
CA ALA A 74 16.87 -6.71 3.97
C ALA A 74 15.40 -6.93 3.57
N ASP A 75 14.76 -5.91 2.97
CA ASP A 75 13.37 -6.01 2.47
C ASP A 75 13.23 -7.07 1.36
N THR A 76 14.15 -7.09 0.40
CA THR A 76 14.14 -8.10 -0.68
C THR A 76 14.41 -9.51 -0.16
N LEU A 77 15.33 -9.68 0.79
CA LEU A 77 15.60 -10.97 1.43
C LEU A 77 14.40 -11.47 2.23
N GLN A 78 13.73 -10.59 3.00
CA GLN A 78 12.51 -10.93 3.73
C GLN A 78 11.42 -11.42 2.76
N LYS A 79 11.16 -10.67 1.68
CA LYS A 79 10.15 -11.04 0.67
C LYS A 79 10.47 -12.38 0.01
N LEU A 80 11.74 -12.62 -0.33
CA LEU A 80 12.17 -13.90 -0.89
C LEU A 80 12.01 -15.06 0.09
N MET A 81 12.34 -14.87 1.37
CA MET A 81 12.16 -15.88 2.41
C MET A 81 10.69 -16.24 2.62
N VAL A 82 9.81 -15.23 2.73
CA VAL A 82 8.36 -15.45 2.87
C VAL A 82 7.80 -16.18 1.65
N PHE A 83 8.21 -15.78 0.45
CA PHE A 83 7.81 -16.44 -0.79
C PHE A 83 8.28 -17.91 -0.83
N ALA A 84 9.53 -18.18 -0.46
CA ALA A 84 10.08 -19.55 -0.41
C ALA A 84 9.35 -20.44 0.60
N LEU A 85 9.02 -19.92 1.79
CA LEU A 85 8.25 -20.63 2.80
C LEU A 85 6.83 -20.95 2.31
N LEU A 86 6.16 -19.99 1.69
CA LEU A 86 4.82 -20.21 1.13
C LEU A 86 4.85 -21.18 -0.05
N ALA A 87 5.86 -21.11 -0.91
CA ALA A 87 6.06 -22.05 -2.02
C ALA A 87 6.33 -23.48 -1.49
N ALA A 88 7.16 -23.62 -0.46
CA ALA A 88 7.40 -24.91 0.19
C ALA A 88 6.13 -25.45 0.86
N TRP A 89 5.37 -24.61 1.56
CA TRP A 89 4.08 -24.97 2.14
C TRP A 89 3.08 -25.44 1.08
N CYS A 90 3.00 -24.74 -0.04
CA CYS A 90 2.10 -25.07 -1.14
C CYS A 90 2.48 -26.41 -1.80
N ARG A 91 3.77 -26.79 -1.78
CA ARG A 91 4.28 -28.04 -2.37
C ARG A 91 4.24 -29.24 -1.42
N LEU A 92 4.35 -29.02 -0.11
CA LEU A 92 4.44 -30.06 0.91
C LEU A 92 3.10 -30.34 1.61
N SER A 93 2.16 -29.40 1.59
CA SER A 93 0.89 -29.53 2.30
C SER A 93 -0.26 -29.93 1.35
N PRO A 94 -1.06 -30.96 1.68
CA PRO A 94 -2.25 -31.33 0.91
C PRO A 94 -3.36 -30.28 0.95
N ARG A 95 -3.23 -29.24 1.79
CA ARG A 95 -4.14 -28.09 1.90
C ARG A 95 -3.56 -26.81 1.28
N GLY A 96 -2.38 -26.89 0.66
CA GLY A 96 -1.74 -25.76 0.01
C GLY A 96 -2.44 -25.39 -1.29
N SER A 97 -3.05 -24.20 -1.35
CA SER A 97 -3.58 -23.62 -2.59
C SER A 97 -2.77 -22.40 -3.00
N LEU A 98 -2.59 -22.21 -4.31
CA LEU A 98 -1.94 -21.03 -4.88
C LEU A 98 -2.66 -19.74 -4.46
N GLU A 99 -3.99 -19.76 -4.37
CA GLU A 99 -4.83 -18.63 -3.91
C GLU A 99 -4.47 -18.19 -2.48
N TRP A 100 -4.27 -19.15 -1.57
CA TRP A 100 -3.88 -18.88 -0.18
C TRP A 100 -2.45 -18.32 -0.09
N THR A 101 -1.55 -18.83 -0.94
CA THR A 101 -0.18 -18.32 -1.04
C THR A 101 -0.16 -16.87 -1.51
N ILE A 102 -0.92 -16.54 -2.55
CA ILE A 102 -1.02 -15.17 -3.09
C ILE A 102 -1.60 -14.22 -2.04
N THR A 103 -2.64 -14.66 -1.31
CA THR A 103 -3.30 -13.84 -0.29
C THR A 103 -2.38 -13.56 0.90
N ILE A 104 -1.72 -14.59 1.45
CA ILE A 104 -0.81 -14.44 2.58
C ILE A 104 0.43 -13.64 2.19
N PHE A 105 0.97 -13.88 0.98
CA PHE A 105 2.08 -13.09 0.46
C PHE A 105 1.69 -11.62 0.35
N SER A 106 0.56 -11.31 -0.30
CA SER A 106 0.07 -9.93 -0.45
C SER A 106 -0.12 -9.25 0.91
N LEU A 107 -0.71 -9.96 1.89
CA LEU A 107 -0.88 -9.46 3.26
C LEU A 107 0.46 -9.17 3.95
N SER A 108 1.45 -10.05 3.78
CA SER A 108 2.79 -9.89 4.38
C SER A 108 3.62 -8.78 3.73
N THR A 109 3.27 -8.37 2.52
CA THR A 109 3.96 -7.34 1.75
C THR A 109 3.25 -5.99 1.76
N LEU A 110 2.13 -5.87 2.49
CA LEU A 110 1.50 -4.58 2.75
C LEU A 110 2.51 -3.72 3.54
N PRO A 111 2.80 -2.49 3.08
CA PRO A 111 3.68 -1.57 3.78
C PRO A 111 3.11 -1.14 5.14
#